data_AF-A0A950JKL7-F1
#
_entry.id   AF-A0A950JKL7-F1
#
_cell.length_a   1.000
_cell.length_b   1.000
_cell.length_c   1.000
_cell.angle_alpha   90.00
_cell.angle_beta   90.00
_cell.angle_gamma   90.00
#
_symmetry.space_group_name_H-M   'P 1'
#
loop_
_entity.id
_entity.type
_entity.pdbx_description
1 polymer ?
#
loop_
_entity_poly.entity_id
_entity_poly.type
_entity_poly.pdbx_seq_one_letter_code
_entity_poly.pdbx_strand_id
1 'polypeptide(L)'
;KELGNFQTPAFQRSSTSLDSAQLAADHIAKLGLNVKRVGVERAFLPADAAEVMARELPGVTFLEAHMPLERLRARKTREELDLLRAASELVVDSMLAVIASHGPGSTKLELVEALRREEVSRGLTFEYCLTTAGTSLNRAPSDQVWGAGDILSLDSGGNYKGYIGDLCRMAIQGEPDSELEDLLAEVDAIQMAARKPIRPGVNGDEIYASAGEVLERSSRANSIEFVAHGMGLISHEAPRLTSHGPVPYPAYDADRPLESGMVISIETTIAHPRRGFIKLEDTVAVTDAGWEAFGDRGRGWNRGGGAS
;
A
#
# COMPACT_ATOMS: atom_id res chain seq x y z
N LYS A 1 27.47 25.64 5.18
CA LYS A 1 27.90 24.94 6.42
C LYS A 1 26.79 23.93 6.72
N GLU A 2 27.02 22.64 6.51
CA GLU A 2 26.07 21.62 6.98
C GLU A 2 25.86 21.81 8.47
N LEU A 3 24.61 21.74 8.92
CA LEU A 3 24.26 22.05 10.32
C LEU A 3 24.68 20.95 11.32
N GLY A 4 25.43 19.92 10.90
CA GLY A 4 25.75 18.79 11.78
C GLY A 4 24.50 17.96 12.10
N ASN A 5 24.47 17.32 13.27
CA ASN A 5 23.35 16.48 13.70
C ASN A 5 22.03 17.27 13.73
N PHE A 6 21.03 16.79 12.98
CA PHE A 6 19.68 17.37 12.87
C PHE A 6 18.76 16.98 14.04
N GLN A 7 19.25 16.18 14.99
CA GLN A 7 18.46 15.69 16.11
C GLN A 7 18.48 16.69 17.28
N THR A 8 17.33 16.90 17.90
CA THR A 8 17.27 17.60 19.18
C THR A 8 18.06 16.78 20.22
N PRO A 9 18.94 17.40 21.02
CA PRO A 9 19.80 16.65 21.96
C PRO A 9 19.01 15.99 23.10
N ALA A 10 17.73 16.33 23.24
CA ALA A 10 16.80 15.75 24.20
C ALA A 10 15.43 15.57 23.56
N PHE A 11 14.75 14.49 23.94
CA PHE A 11 13.33 14.30 23.70
C PHE A 11 12.54 14.90 24.87
N GLN A 12 11.61 15.80 24.57
CA GLN A 12 10.73 16.41 25.57
C GLN A 12 9.31 15.93 25.33
N ARG A 13 8.67 15.40 26.38
CA ARG A 13 7.27 14.99 26.33
C ARG A 13 6.37 16.21 26.52
N SER A 14 5.32 16.29 25.71
CA SER A 14 4.23 17.24 25.79
C SER A 14 2.91 16.48 25.79
N SER A 15 1.85 17.11 26.30
CA SER A 15 0.53 16.48 26.41
C SER A 15 -0.48 17.05 25.42
N THR A 16 -0.19 18.20 24.80
CA THR A 16 -1.08 18.89 23.86
C THR A 16 -0.31 19.41 22.64
N SER A 17 -1.05 19.69 21.56
CA SER A 17 -0.56 20.40 20.37
C SER A 17 0.09 21.73 20.73
N LEU A 18 -0.56 22.50 21.62
CA LEU A 18 -0.10 23.82 22.07
C LEU A 18 1.21 23.74 22.87
N ASP A 19 1.31 22.79 23.80
CA ASP A 19 2.55 22.58 24.57
C ASP A 19 3.69 22.18 23.65
N SER A 20 3.42 21.28 22.70
CA SER A 20 4.39 20.83 21.70
C SER A 20 4.89 22.00 20.85
N ALA A 21 3.98 22.86 20.40
CA ALA A 21 4.28 24.05 19.61
C ALA A 21 5.11 25.06 20.40
N GLN A 22 4.79 25.29 21.67
CA GLN A 22 5.57 26.19 22.54
C GLN A 22 6.99 25.65 22.75
N LEU A 23 7.15 24.35 23.06
CA LEU A 23 8.47 23.75 23.22
C LEU A 23 9.30 23.82 21.93
N ALA A 24 8.68 23.60 20.78
CA ALA A 24 9.33 23.75 19.48
C ALA A 24 9.77 25.20 19.24
N ALA A 25 8.90 26.18 19.49
CA ALA A 25 9.21 27.60 19.35
C ALA A 25 10.35 28.04 20.28
N ASP A 26 10.28 27.66 21.56
CA ASP A 26 11.33 27.92 22.54
C ASP A 26 12.67 27.33 22.12
N HIS A 27 12.66 26.10 21.58
CA HIS A 27 13.87 25.45 21.08
C HIS A 27 14.47 26.21 19.90
N ILE A 28 13.64 26.55 18.90
CA ILE A 28 14.06 27.30 17.71
C ILE A 28 14.64 28.67 18.10
N ALA A 29 14.00 29.38 19.04
CA ALA A 29 14.50 30.65 19.55
C ALA A 29 15.86 30.50 20.27
N LYS A 30 16.07 29.41 21.02
CA LYS A 30 17.32 29.11 21.73
C LYS A 30 18.49 28.72 20.82
N LEU A 31 18.24 28.29 19.58
CA LEU A 31 19.33 27.93 18.66
C LEU A 31 20.30 29.12 18.42
N GLY A 32 19.88 30.36 18.72
CA GLY A 32 20.74 31.56 18.64
C GLY A 32 21.19 31.90 17.21
N LEU A 33 20.78 31.10 16.24
CA LEU A 33 20.90 31.37 14.81
C LEU A 33 19.78 32.35 14.43
N ASN A 34 20.06 33.26 13.51
CA ASN A 34 19.04 34.10 12.88
C ASN A 34 18.18 33.24 11.93
N VAL A 35 17.43 32.28 12.50
CA VAL A 35 16.57 31.36 11.76
C VAL A 35 15.48 32.19 11.09
N LYS A 36 15.46 32.17 9.75
CA LYS A 36 14.45 32.89 8.95
C LYS A 36 13.38 31.98 8.37
N ARG A 37 13.70 30.70 8.19
CA ARG A 37 12.88 29.73 7.47
C ARG A 37 12.89 28.42 8.22
N VAL A 38 11.71 27.86 8.49
CA VAL A 38 11.54 26.57 9.15
C VAL A 38 10.63 25.72 8.28
N GLY A 39 11.07 24.51 7.94
CA GLY A 39 10.23 23.52 7.26
C GLY A 39 9.28 22.85 8.25
N VAL A 40 8.01 22.73 7.89
CA VAL A 40 6.97 22.01 8.64
C VAL A 40 6.12 21.19 7.68
N GLU A 41 5.62 20.05 8.13
CA GLU A 41 4.63 19.28 7.38
C GLU A 41 3.25 19.91 7.60
N ARG A 42 2.86 20.88 6.76
CA ARG A 42 1.67 21.71 7.06
C ARG A 42 0.38 20.91 7.10
N ALA A 43 0.28 19.85 6.29
CA ALA A 43 -0.86 18.95 6.28
C ALA A 43 -1.05 18.19 7.61
N PHE A 44 0.01 18.07 8.42
CA PHE A 44 0.01 17.33 9.69
C PHE A 44 0.22 18.24 10.91
N LEU A 45 0.39 19.55 10.69
CA LEU A 45 0.56 20.53 11.76
C LEU A 45 -0.83 21.00 12.23
N PRO A 46 -1.23 20.75 13.49
CA PRO A 46 -2.50 21.26 14.01
C PRO A 46 -2.58 22.79 13.87
N ALA A 47 -3.75 23.30 13.45
CA ALA A 47 -3.92 24.73 13.18
C ALA A 47 -3.64 25.61 14.40
N ASP A 48 -4.05 25.16 15.58
CA ASP A 48 -3.80 25.80 16.87
C ASP A 48 -2.30 25.82 17.25
N ALA A 49 -1.58 24.73 16.97
CA ALA A 49 -0.13 24.68 17.09
C ALA A 49 0.57 25.65 16.12
N ALA A 50 0.07 25.76 14.89
CA ALA A 50 0.60 26.71 13.91
C ALA A 50 0.44 28.18 14.37
N GLU A 51 -0.71 28.52 14.97
CA GLU A 51 -0.95 29.85 15.55
C GLU A 51 0.03 30.16 16.69
N VAL A 52 0.27 29.20 17.59
CA VAL A 52 1.29 29.34 18.64
C VAL A 52 2.67 29.58 18.02
N MET A 53 3.11 28.72 17.10
CA MET A 53 4.43 28.89 16.48
C MET A 53 4.57 30.22 15.74
N ALA A 54 3.52 30.72 15.06
CA ALA A 54 3.53 32.02 14.41
C ALA A 54 3.64 33.19 15.39
N ARG A 55 2.95 33.11 16.54
CA ARG A 55 3.02 34.13 17.59
C ARG A 55 4.38 34.17 18.28
N GLU A 56 4.93 33.02 18.61
CA GLU A 56 6.20 32.90 19.34
C GLU A 56 7.43 33.13 18.43
N LEU A 57 7.29 32.92 17.12
CA LEU A 57 8.35 33.11 16.12
C LEU A 57 7.95 34.12 15.03
N PRO A 58 7.63 35.39 15.36
CA PRO A 58 7.04 36.35 14.42
C PRO A 58 7.95 36.76 13.24
N GLY A 59 9.26 36.44 13.32
CA GLY A 59 10.24 36.69 12.27
C GLY A 59 10.59 35.48 11.40
N VAL A 60 9.93 34.33 11.61
CA VAL A 60 10.18 33.07 10.92
C VAL A 60 9.11 32.82 9.86
N THR A 61 9.53 32.47 8.65
CA THR A 61 8.63 31.95 7.62
C THR A 61 8.58 30.42 7.70
N PHE A 62 7.40 29.87 8.00
CA PHE A 62 7.16 28.43 7.91
C PHE A 62 6.95 28.01 6.45
N LEU A 63 7.59 26.94 6.02
CA LEU A 63 7.54 26.41 4.65
C LEU A 63 7.07 24.96 4.66
N GLU A 64 6.51 24.51 3.54
CA GLU A 64 6.19 23.10 3.39
C GLU A 64 7.46 22.24 3.35
N ALA A 65 7.51 21.19 4.17
CA ALA A 65 8.61 20.24 4.26
C ALA A 65 8.19 18.80 3.95
N HIS A 66 6.90 18.54 3.69
CA HIS A 66 6.40 17.22 3.37
C HIS A 66 7.11 16.61 2.15
N MET A 67 7.26 17.36 1.06
CA MET A 67 7.85 16.83 -0.17
C MET A 67 9.30 16.34 0.01
N PRO A 68 10.24 17.09 0.63
CA PRO A 68 11.56 16.56 0.99
C PRO A 68 11.51 15.26 1.82
N LEU A 69 10.62 15.18 2.82
CA LEU A 69 10.49 14.01 3.69
C LEU A 69 9.90 12.80 2.95
N GLU A 70 8.90 13.03 2.09
CA GLU A 70 8.30 12.01 1.23
C GLU A 70 9.34 11.46 0.24
N ARG A 71 10.21 12.30 -0.32
CA ARG A 71 11.33 11.84 -1.17
C ARG A 71 12.37 11.00 -0.44
N LEU A 72 12.69 11.34 0.81
CA LEU A 72 13.59 10.53 1.61
C LEU A 72 12.97 9.15 1.88
N ARG A 73 11.68 9.10 2.22
CA ARG A 73 10.94 7.84 2.44
C ARG A 73 10.70 7.04 1.18
N ALA A 74 10.63 7.68 0.01
CA ALA A 74 10.42 7.01 -1.27
C ALA A 74 11.49 5.94 -1.53
N ARG A 75 12.72 6.17 -1.06
CA ARG A 75 13.86 5.25 -1.21
C ARG A 75 14.17 4.54 0.09
N LYS A 76 13.73 3.30 0.19
CA LYS A 76 13.93 2.44 1.34
C LYS A 76 15.39 1.99 1.42
N THR A 77 15.93 2.02 2.63
CA THR A 77 17.17 1.34 3.01
C THR A 77 16.99 -0.17 2.96
N ARG A 78 18.10 -0.91 3.09
CA ARG A 78 18.04 -2.39 3.05
C ARG A 78 17.18 -2.95 4.18
N GLU A 79 17.33 -2.38 5.36
CA GLU A 79 16.60 -2.76 6.57
C GLU A 79 15.09 -2.51 6.41
N GLU A 80 14.70 -1.40 5.78
CA GLU A 80 13.30 -1.08 5.50
C GLU A 80 12.70 -2.03 4.44
N LEU A 81 13.48 -2.41 3.41
CA LEU A 81 13.06 -3.41 2.43
C LEU A 81 12.88 -4.80 3.06
N ASP A 82 13.75 -5.20 3.99
CA ASP A 82 13.63 -6.47 4.70
C ASP A 82 12.37 -6.49 5.60
N LEU A 83 11.99 -5.35 6.21
CA LEU A 83 10.74 -5.20 6.95
C LEU A 83 9.51 -5.28 6.05
N LEU A 84 9.54 -4.62 4.88
CA LEU A 84 8.46 -4.68 3.89
C LEU A 84 8.27 -6.10 3.34
N ARG A 85 9.37 -6.79 3.03
CA ARG A 85 9.31 -8.19 2.63
C ARG A 85 8.66 -9.05 3.70
N ALA A 86 9.08 -8.90 4.95
CA ALA A 86 8.49 -9.64 6.06
C ALA A 86 6.99 -9.33 6.22
N ALA A 87 6.60 -8.05 6.14
CA ALA A 87 5.20 -7.65 6.19
C ALA A 87 4.37 -8.35 5.10
N SER A 88 4.83 -8.28 3.85
CA SER A 88 4.12 -8.86 2.71
C SER A 88 4.02 -10.39 2.79
N GLU A 89 5.10 -11.09 3.16
CA GLU A 89 5.08 -12.55 3.29
C GLU A 89 4.14 -13.00 4.42
N LEU A 90 4.12 -12.30 5.56
CA LEU A 90 3.25 -12.63 6.68
C LEU A 90 1.77 -12.39 6.37
N VAL A 91 1.45 -11.34 5.61
CA VAL A 91 0.08 -11.08 5.11
C VAL A 91 -0.37 -12.23 4.19
N VAL A 92 0.46 -12.61 3.22
CA VAL A 92 0.13 -13.74 2.32
C VAL A 92 0.02 -15.06 3.06
N ASP A 93 0.91 -15.35 4.01
CA ASP A 93 0.79 -16.57 4.83
C ASP A 93 -0.51 -16.59 5.62
N SER A 94 -0.95 -15.43 6.12
CA SER A 94 -2.24 -15.29 6.83
C SER A 94 -3.41 -15.57 5.90
N MET A 95 -3.42 -14.99 4.70
CA MET A 95 -4.45 -15.24 3.69
C MET A 95 -4.55 -16.72 3.33
N LEU A 96 -3.40 -17.34 3.02
CA LEU A 96 -3.36 -18.75 2.61
C LEU A 96 -3.78 -19.68 3.75
N ALA A 97 -3.44 -19.36 5.00
CA ALA A 97 -3.91 -20.10 6.17
C ALA A 97 -5.43 -20.01 6.35
N VAL A 98 -6.02 -18.81 6.21
CA VAL A 98 -7.47 -18.62 6.26
C VAL A 98 -8.16 -19.40 5.15
N ILE A 99 -7.69 -19.26 3.91
CA ILE A 99 -8.25 -19.95 2.74
C ILE A 99 -8.21 -21.47 2.97
N ALA A 100 -7.08 -22.02 3.41
CA ALA A 100 -6.92 -23.46 3.59
C ALA A 100 -7.79 -24.03 4.73
N SER A 101 -8.08 -23.24 5.77
CA SER A 101 -8.82 -23.66 6.96
C SER A 101 -10.33 -23.40 6.91
N HIS A 102 -10.82 -22.63 5.93
CA HIS A 102 -12.24 -22.28 5.83
C HIS A 102 -12.88 -22.89 4.57
N GLY A 103 -13.99 -23.60 4.78
CA GLY A 103 -14.73 -24.32 3.75
C GLY A 103 -16.04 -23.62 3.35
N PRO A 104 -16.88 -24.29 2.53
CA PRO A 104 -18.19 -23.77 2.16
C PRO A 104 -19.04 -23.53 3.42
N GLY A 105 -19.65 -22.34 3.51
CA GLY A 105 -20.48 -21.97 4.65
C GLY A 105 -19.89 -20.86 5.51
N SER A 106 -18.58 -20.59 5.42
CA SER A 106 -17.96 -19.46 6.11
C SER A 106 -18.51 -18.14 5.57
N THR A 107 -18.88 -17.24 6.47
CA THR A 107 -19.31 -15.88 6.13
C THR A 107 -18.11 -14.97 5.89
N LYS A 108 -18.30 -13.89 5.12
CA LYS A 108 -17.26 -12.86 4.94
C LYS A 108 -16.79 -12.28 6.28
N LEU A 109 -17.68 -12.12 7.25
CA LEU A 109 -17.32 -11.66 8.59
C LEU A 109 -16.39 -12.65 9.31
N GLU A 110 -16.69 -13.95 9.26
CA GLU A 110 -15.82 -14.98 9.86
C GLU A 110 -14.45 -15.02 9.20
N LEU A 111 -14.39 -14.89 7.87
CA LEU A 111 -13.12 -14.87 7.12
C LEU A 111 -12.25 -13.65 7.50
N VAL A 112 -12.86 -12.47 7.62
CA VAL A 112 -12.17 -11.24 8.05
C VAL A 112 -11.64 -11.39 9.49
N GLU A 113 -12.45 -11.93 10.39
CA GLU A 113 -12.03 -12.17 11.77
C GLU A 113 -10.95 -13.24 11.90
N ALA A 114 -10.98 -14.27 11.06
CA ALA A 114 -9.92 -15.26 10.96
C ALA A 114 -8.62 -14.65 10.44
N LEU A 115 -8.69 -13.81 9.39
CA LEU A 115 -7.52 -13.13 8.84
C LEU A 115 -6.87 -12.20 9.85
N ARG A 116 -7.69 -11.40 10.55
CA ARG A 116 -7.23 -10.55 11.64
C ARG A 116 -6.48 -11.34 12.72
N ARG A 117 -6.99 -12.51 13.10
CA ARG A 117 -6.33 -13.38 14.09
C ARG A 117 -5.02 -13.96 13.57
N GLU A 118 -5.00 -14.45 12.34
CA GLU A 118 -3.80 -14.98 11.69
C GLU A 118 -2.70 -13.92 11.64
N GLU A 119 -3.00 -12.73 11.12
CA GLU A 119 -2.03 -11.63 11.03
C GLU A 119 -1.49 -11.23 12.40
N VAL A 120 -2.36 -11.02 13.39
CA VAL A 120 -1.95 -10.65 14.76
C VAL A 120 -1.12 -11.75 15.41
N SER A 121 -1.47 -13.02 15.21
CA SER A 121 -0.71 -14.16 15.75
C SER A 121 0.70 -14.26 15.17
N ARG A 122 0.90 -13.72 13.97
CA ARG A 122 2.18 -13.67 13.26
C ARG A 122 2.99 -12.40 13.56
N GLY A 123 2.47 -11.53 14.43
CA GLY A 123 3.14 -10.32 14.89
C GLY A 123 2.88 -9.09 14.02
N LEU A 124 1.89 -9.14 13.14
CA LEU A 124 1.39 -7.97 12.42
C LEU A 124 0.40 -7.17 13.29
N THR A 125 0.32 -5.88 13.04
CA THR A 125 -0.86 -5.09 13.39
C THR A 125 -1.81 -5.14 12.20
N PHE A 126 -3.03 -5.63 12.40
CA PHE A 126 -4.05 -5.67 11.37
C PHE A 126 -4.51 -4.24 11.03
N GLU A 127 -4.42 -3.84 9.75
CA GLU A 127 -4.87 -2.51 9.29
C GLU A 127 -6.28 -2.59 8.70
N TYR A 128 -6.48 -3.47 7.70
CA TYR A 128 -7.78 -3.66 7.06
C TYR A 128 -7.90 -5.01 6.36
N CYS A 129 -9.14 -5.43 6.08
CA CYS A 129 -9.45 -6.50 5.14
C CYS A 129 -10.68 -6.11 4.31
N LEU A 130 -10.55 -6.21 2.99
CA LEU A 130 -11.60 -6.02 2.02
C LEU A 130 -11.88 -7.38 1.36
N THR A 131 -13.14 -7.82 1.38
CA THR A 131 -13.48 -9.16 0.90
C THR A 131 -14.81 -9.24 0.15
N THR A 132 -14.80 -10.00 -0.95
CA THR A 132 -15.95 -10.32 -1.78
C THR A 132 -16.11 -11.83 -1.89
N ALA A 133 -17.35 -12.31 -1.98
CA ALA A 133 -17.65 -13.73 -2.15
C ALA A 133 -18.68 -13.92 -3.26
N GLY A 134 -18.53 -15.00 -4.04
CA GLY A 134 -19.39 -15.34 -5.16
C GLY A 134 -19.46 -14.20 -6.19
N THR A 135 -20.67 -13.85 -6.61
CA THR A 135 -20.90 -12.78 -7.60
C THR A 135 -20.98 -11.37 -7.02
N SER A 136 -20.87 -11.23 -5.70
CA SER A 136 -21.00 -9.94 -5.01
C SER A 136 -19.78 -9.04 -5.26
N LEU A 137 -20.03 -7.76 -5.52
CA LEU A 137 -19.01 -6.72 -5.60
C LEU A 137 -18.87 -5.93 -4.29
N ASN A 138 -19.70 -6.23 -3.28
CA ASN A 138 -19.61 -5.57 -1.99
C ASN A 138 -18.40 -6.09 -1.23
N ARG A 139 -17.44 -5.21 -0.94
CA ARG A 139 -16.15 -5.52 -0.29
C ARG A 139 -16.21 -5.48 1.24
N ALA A 140 -17.32 -5.05 1.82
CA ALA A 140 -17.48 -4.94 3.27
C ALA A 140 -17.72 -6.32 3.91
N PRO A 141 -17.19 -6.60 5.11
CA PRO A 141 -17.56 -7.76 5.89
C PRO A 141 -19.09 -7.84 6.07
N SER A 142 -19.66 -9.04 5.99
CA SER A 142 -21.10 -9.27 6.15
C SER A 142 -21.40 -10.74 6.42
N ASP A 143 -22.69 -11.04 6.68
CA ASP A 143 -23.19 -12.42 6.83
C ASP A 143 -23.30 -13.18 5.49
N GLN A 144 -22.82 -12.59 4.39
CA GLN A 144 -22.78 -13.28 3.10
C GLN A 144 -21.84 -14.48 3.20
N VAL A 145 -22.36 -15.66 2.82
CA VAL A 145 -21.62 -16.92 2.82
C VAL A 145 -20.73 -17.04 1.57
N TRP A 146 -19.52 -17.55 1.76
CA TRP A 146 -18.67 -18.12 0.71
C TRP A 146 -19.12 -19.56 0.46
N GLY A 147 -19.97 -19.74 -0.56
CA GLY A 147 -20.64 -21.00 -0.87
C GLY A 147 -19.86 -21.93 -1.79
N ALA A 148 -20.42 -23.10 -2.07
CA ALA A 148 -19.82 -24.05 -3.02
C ALA A 148 -19.79 -23.44 -4.44
N GLY A 149 -18.64 -23.51 -5.11
CA GLY A 149 -18.41 -22.92 -6.43
C GLY A 149 -18.11 -21.42 -6.41
N ASP A 150 -18.25 -20.74 -5.26
CA ASP A 150 -18.00 -19.31 -5.17
C ASP A 150 -16.50 -19.01 -5.16
N ILE A 151 -16.14 -17.92 -5.84
CA ILE A 151 -14.85 -17.28 -5.69
C ILE A 151 -14.82 -16.41 -4.43
N LEU A 152 -13.62 -16.13 -3.93
CA LEU A 152 -13.34 -15.23 -2.83
C LEU A 152 -12.15 -14.35 -3.20
N SER A 153 -12.27 -13.04 -2.97
CA SER A 153 -11.13 -12.13 -2.92
C SER A 153 -10.84 -11.82 -1.45
N LEU A 154 -9.59 -11.98 -1.05
CA LEU A 154 -9.06 -11.49 0.23
C LEU A 154 -7.97 -10.46 -0.08
N ASP A 155 -8.28 -9.21 0.20
CA ASP A 155 -7.38 -8.06 0.07
C ASP A 155 -7.13 -7.50 1.47
N SER A 156 -5.88 -7.43 1.89
CA SER A 156 -5.51 -7.11 3.28
C SER A 156 -4.25 -6.26 3.35
N GLY A 157 -4.29 -5.33 4.30
CA GLY A 157 -3.15 -4.56 4.76
C GLY A 157 -2.74 -5.02 6.16
N GLY A 158 -1.49 -5.42 6.33
CA GLY A 158 -0.91 -5.79 7.63
C GLY A 158 0.38 -5.03 7.90
N ASN A 159 0.55 -4.50 9.10
CA ASN A 159 1.71 -3.69 9.48
C ASN A 159 2.71 -4.47 10.34
N TYR A 160 3.95 -4.61 9.84
CA TYR A 160 5.07 -5.18 10.57
C TYR A 160 6.06 -4.09 10.96
N LYS A 161 6.13 -3.77 12.26
CA LYS A 161 7.11 -2.82 12.83
C LYS A 161 7.14 -1.45 12.12
N GLY A 162 5.98 -0.96 11.69
CA GLY A 162 5.80 0.32 11.01
C GLY A 162 5.63 0.21 9.48
N TYR A 163 5.94 -0.93 8.87
CA TYR A 163 5.88 -1.13 7.42
C TYR A 163 4.68 -1.99 7.01
N ILE A 164 3.96 -1.56 5.98
CA ILE A 164 2.72 -2.18 5.52
C ILE A 164 3.04 -3.24 4.44
N GLY A 165 2.47 -4.42 4.55
CA GLY A 165 2.27 -5.35 3.45
C GLY A 165 0.84 -5.19 2.92
N ASP A 166 0.70 -4.94 1.61
CA ASP A 166 -0.57 -4.69 0.93
C ASP A 166 -0.72 -5.66 -0.24
N LEU A 167 -1.62 -6.65 -0.11
CA LEU A 167 -1.74 -7.77 -1.04
C LEU A 167 -3.20 -8.20 -1.23
N CYS A 168 -3.47 -8.83 -2.37
CA CYS A 168 -4.74 -9.50 -2.63
C CYS A 168 -4.54 -10.89 -3.22
N ARG A 169 -5.26 -11.89 -2.69
CA ARG A 169 -5.22 -13.28 -3.17
C ARG A 169 -6.63 -13.80 -3.46
N MET A 170 -6.71 -14.59 -4.53
CA MET A 170 -7.96 -15.19 -5.00
C MET A 170 -8.11 -16.62 -4.50
N ALA A 171 -9.32 -16.99 -4.11
CA ALA A 171 -9.66 -18.34 -3.72
C ALA A 171 -10.99 -18.79 -4.34
N ILE A 172 -11.25 -20.10 -4.27
CA ILE A 172 -12.48 -20.71 -4.77
C ILE A 172 -12.84 -21.97 -3.98
N GLN A 173 -14.14 -22.21 -3.77
CA GLN A 173 -14.66 -23.48 -3.26
C GLN A 173 -14.92 -24.46 -4.40
N GLY A 174 -14.01 -25.40 -4.62
CA GLY A 174 -14.04 -26.32 -5.76
C GLY A 174 -13.05 -25.91 -6.86
N GLU A 175 -13.30 -26.30 -8.11
CA GLU A 175 -12.42 -26.05 -9.26
C GLU A 175 -12.88 -24.82 -10.07
N PRO A 176 -11.98 -23.95 -10.59
CA PRO A 176 -12.36 -22.90 -11.51
C PRO A 176 -12.77 -23.57 -12.83
N ASP A 177 -13.74 -22.97 -13.51
CA ASP A 177 -13.95 -23.29 -14.91
C ASP A 177 -12.99 -22.46 -15.78
N SER A 178 -13.00 -22.76 -17.09
CA SER A 178 -12.19 -22.06 -18.08
C SER A 178 -12.38 -20.55 -18.08
N GLU A 179 -13.57 -20.03 -17.77
CA GLU A 179 -13.80 -18.58 -17.78
C GLU A 179 -13.11 -17.92 -16.58
N LEU A 180 -13.11 -18.54 -15.39
CA LEU A 180 -12.36 -18.04 -14.25
C LEU A 180 -10.85 -18.15 -14.43
N GLU A 181 -10.37 -19.22 -15.07
CA GLU A 181 -8.97 -19.35 -15.44
C GLU A 181 -8.54 -18.22 -16.38
N ASP A 182 -9.32 -17.98 -17.44
CA ASP A 182 -9.07 -16.90 -18.40
C ASP A 182 -9.11 -15.51 -17.74
N LEU A 183 -10.10 -15.26 -16.86
CA LEU A 183 -10.23 -13.97 -16.18
C LEU A 183 -9.06 -13.69 -15.23
N LEU A 184 -8.61 -14.68 -14.46
CA LEU A 184 -7.46 -14.50 -13.57
C LEU A 184 -6.15 -14.39 -14.37
N ALA A 185 -6.00 -15.14 -15.47
CA ALA A 185 -4.86 -15.04 -16.37
C ALA A 185 -4.77 -13.66 -17.04
N GLU A 186 -5.92 -13.05 -17.37
CA GLU A 186 -5.99 -11.69 -17.93
C GLU A 186 -5.53 -10.63 -16.90
N VAL A 187 -5.97 -10.74 -15.65
CA VAL A 187 -5.49 -9.91 -14.52
C VAL A 187 -3.98 -10.07 -14.34
N ASP A 188 -3.48 -11.31 -14.29
CA ASP A 188 -2.06 -11.60 -14.10
C ASP A 188 -1.21 -11.09 -15.28
N ALA A 189 -1.69 -11.21 -16.52
CA ALA A 189 -0.99 -10.73 -17.70
C ALA A 189 -0.77 -9.21 -17.69
N ILE A 190 -1.76 -8.44 -17.23
CA ILE A 190 -1.66 -6.98 -17.08
C ILE A 190 -0.65 -6.63 -15.99
N GLN A 191 -0.74 -7.29 -14.83
CA GLN A 191 0.22 -7.14 -13.74
C GLN A 191 1.66 -7.47 -14.17
N MET A 192 1.87 -8.58 -14.87
CA MET A 192 3.19 -8.97 -15.36
C MET A 192 3.73 -7.99 -16.38
N ALA A 193 2.86 -7.40 -17.22
CA ALA A 193 3.27 -6.35 -18.13
C ALA A 193 3.72 -5.09 -17.38
N ALA A 194 2.96 -4.65 -16.38
CA ALA A 194 3.31 -3.52 -15.53
C ALA A 194 4.68 -3.67 -14.85
N ARG A 195 5.07 -4.91 -14.50
CA ARG A 195 6.38 -5.20 -13.87
C ARG A 195 7.57 -5.10 -14.82
N LYS A 196 7.40 -5.40 -16.11
CA LYS A 196 8.50 -5.46 -17.09
C LYS A 196 9.40 -4.20 -17.13
N PRO A 197 8.85 -2.97 -17.18
CA PRO A 197 9.68 -1.77 -17.24
C PRO A 197 10.37 -1.40 -15.93
N ILE A 198 9.98 -2.01 -14.80
CA ILE A 198 10.44 -1.59 -13.47
C ILE A 198 11.93 -1.84 -13.30
N ARG A 199 12.71 -0.76 -13.34
CA ARG A 199 14.14 -0.73 -13.04
C ARG A 199 14.59 0.72 -12.85
N PRO A 200 15.74 0.96 -12.21
CA PRO A 200 16.29 2.29 -12.05
C PRO A 200 16.46 3.00 -13.40
N GLY A 201 16.13 4.28 -13.45
CA GLY A 201 16.28 5.10 -14.64
C GLY A 201 15.07 5.13 -15.59
N VAL A 202 14.11 4.21 -15.43
CA VAL A 202 12.86 4.20 -16.22
C VAL A 202 11.84 5.13 -15.58
N ASN A 203 11.11 5.90 -16.39
CA ASN A 203 10.08 6.79 -15.86
C ASN A 203 8.90 6.00 -15.26
N GLY A 204 8.23 6.57 -14.26
CA GLY A 204 7.11 5.91 -13.58
C GLY A 204 5.90 5.63 -14.50
N ASP A 205 5.64 6.49 -15.48
CA ASP A 205 4.56 6.36 -16.46
C ASP A 205 4.70 5.14 -17.38
N GLU A 206 5.91 4.65 -17.61
CA GLU A 206 6.17 3.43 -18.38
C GLU A 206 5.51 2.19 -17.77
N ILE A 207 5.31 2.16 -16.45
CA ILE A 207 4.54 1.09 -15.76
C ILE A 207 3.10 1.07 -16.28
N TYR A 208 2.47 2.25 -16.32
CA TYR A 208 1.10 2.41 -16.81
C TYR A 208 1.01 2.21 -18.32
N ALA A 209 1.98 2.71 -19.09
CA ALA A 209 2.03 2.49 -20.54
C ALA A 209 2.11 1.00 -20.87
N SER A 210 3.01 0.25 -20.21
CA SER A 210 3.17 -1.18 -20.46
C SER A 210 1.95 -2.00 -20.03
N ALA A 211 1.29 -1.64 -18.92
CA ALA A 211 0.03 -2.28 -18.50
C ALA A 211 -1.11 -1.95 -19.48
N GLY A 212 -1.20 -0.69 -19.88
CA GLY A 212 -2.18 -0.15 -20.81
C GLY A 212 -2.20 -0.87 -22.16
N GLU A 213 -1.03 -1.17 -22.73
CA GLU A 213 -0.94 -1.91 -23.99
C GLU A 213 -1.62 -3.29 -23.92
N VAL A 214 -1.48 -4.01 -22.80
CA VAL A 214 -2.14 -5.31 -22.61
C VAL A 214 -3.62 -5.12 -22.33
N LEU A 215 -3.96 -4.16 -21.47
CA LEU A 215 -5.33 -3.82 -21.11
C LEU A 215 -6.17 -3.43 -22.33
N GLU A 216 -5.66 -2.59 -23.24
CA GLU A 216 -6.36 -2.13 -24.45
C GLU A 216 -6.69 -3.26 -25.43
N ARG A 217 -5.92 -4.36 -25.40
CA ARG A 217 -6.17 -5.55 -26.23
C ARG A 217 -7.22 -6.49 -25.62
N SER A 218 -7.59 -6.27 -24.36
CA SER A 218 -8.64 -7.03 -23.69
C SER A 218 -10.01 -6.71 -24.30
N SER A 219 -10.80 -7.75 -24.57
CA SER A 219 -12.23 -7.58 -24.90
C SER A 219 -13.05 -7.03 -23.72
N ARG A 220 -12.46 -6.99 -22.51
CA ARG A 220 -13.04 -6.56 -21.24
C ARG A 220 -12.39 -5.30 -20.67
N ALA A 221 -11.63 -4.55 -21.47
CA ALA A 221 -10.89 -3.36 -21.04
C ALA A 221 -11.72 -2.38 -20.20
N ASN A 222 -12.99 -2.17 -20.55
CA ASN A 222 -13.91 -1.27 -19.84
C ASN A 222 -14.32 -1.75 -18.42
N SER A 223 -14.03 -2.99 -18.06
CA SER A 223 -14.37 -3.61 -16.77
C SER A 223 -13.14 -3.98 -15.94
N ILE A 224 -11.95 -3.75 -16.48
CA ILE A 224 -10.67 -3.94 -15.79
C ILE A 224 -10.17 -2.57 -15.33
N GLU A 225 -9.74 -2.49 -14.08
CA GLU A 225 -9.04 -1.34 -13.52
C GLU A 225 -7.62 -1.75 -13.14
N PHE A 226 -6.64 -0.94 -13.54
CA PHE A 226 -5.22 -1.12 -13.22
C PHE A 226 -4.72 0.08 -12.41
N VAL A 227 -4.05 -0.19 -11.29
CA VAL A 227 -3.43 0.85 -10.46
C VAL A 227 -2.04 0.38 -10.03
N ALA A 228 -1.09 1.32 -10.00
CA ALA A 228 0.21 1.16 -9.37
C ALA A 228 0.51 2.39 -8.50
N HIS A 229 0.98 2.16 -7.29
CA HIS A 229 1.28 3.24 -6.35
C HIS A 229 2.44 2.91 -5.42
N GLY A 230 3.13 3.93 -4.92
CA GLY A 230 4.12 3.75 -3.89
C GLY A 230 3.52 3.35 -2.54
N MET A 231 4.27 2.56 -1.78
CA MET A 231 3.87 2.09 -0.45
C MET A 231 5.09 1.90 0.46
N GLY A 232 4.86 1.88 1.77
CA GLY A 232 5.90 1.73 2.78
C GLY A 232 5.37 1.90 4.20
N LEU A 233 5.64 3.06 4.81
CA LEU A 233 5.07 3.43 6.12
C LEU A 233 3.60 3.86 6.00
N ILE A 234 3.20 4.31 4.81
CA ILE A 234 1.84 4.71 4.45
C ILE A 234 1.41 3.88 3.24
N SER A 235 0.14 3.47 3.19
CA SER A 235 -0.41 2.63 2.11
C SER A 235 -0.27 3.26 0.73
N HIS A 236 -0.47 4.59 0.63
CA HIS A 236 -0.17 5.37 -0.56
C HIS A 236 0.84 6.48 -0.25
N GLU A 237 2.10 6.26 -0.61
CA GLU A 237 3.22 7.21 -0.53
C GLU A 237 3.96 7.29 -1.87
N ALA A 238 5.06 8.04 -1.93
CA ALA A 238 5.91 8.04 -3.11
C ALA A 238 6.53 6.64 -3.38
N PRO A 239 6.65 6.23 -4.66
CA PRO A 239 6.40 7.03 -5.85
C PRO A 239 4.91 7.29 -6.18
N ARG A 240 4.58 8.53 -6.56
CA ARG A 240 3.23 8.95 -6.98
C ARG A 240 3.09 8.87 -8.51
N LEU A 241 2.58 7.75 -9.00
CA LEU A 241 2.65 7.37 -10.42
C LEU A 241 1.45 7.80 -11.27
N THR A 242 0.28 8.05 -10.67
CA THR A 242 -0.94 8.43 -11.37
C THR A 242 -1.71 9.51 -10.64
N SER A 243 -2.47 10.31 -11.38
CA SER A 243 -3.45 11.27 -10.87
C SER A 243 -4.89 10.82 -11.13
N HIS A 244 -5.04 9.63 -11.71
CA HIS A 244 -6.30 8.99 -12.05
C HIS A 244 -6.40 7.68 -11.28
N GLY A 245 -7.59 7.36 -10.76
CA GLY A 245 -7.82 6.18 -9.93
C GLY A 245 -8.65 6.52 -8.70
N PRO A 246 -8.82 5.56 -7.77
CA PRO A 246 -9.71 5.71 -6.62
C PRO A 246 -9.20 6.75 -5.61
N VAL A 247 -7.88 6.98 -5.58
CA VAL A 247 -7.24 7.98 -4.71
C VAL A 247 -6.48 9.00 -5.57
N PRO A 248 -7.07 10.15 -5.93
CA PRO A 248 -6.42 11.13 -6.78
C PRO A 248 -5.39 11.94 -6.00
N TYR A 249 -4.11 11.77 -6.32
CA TYR A 249 -3.01 12.60 -5.84
C TYR A 249 -2.15 13.11 -7.02
N PRO A 250 -1.33 14.16 -6.84
CA PRO A 250 -0.43 14.62 -7.90
C PRO A 250 0.55 13.52 -8.34
N ALA A 251 0.57 13.21 -9.63
CA ALA A 251 1.40 12.16 -10.23
C ALA A 251 2.84 12.62 -10.50
N TYR A 252 3.49 13.26 -9.53
CA TYR A 252 4.77 13.94 -9.77
C TYR A 252 5.94 12.97 -10.02
N ASP A 253 5.75 11.65 -9.87
CA ASP A 253 6.73 10.62 -10.22
C ASP A 253 6.42 9.91 -11.54
N ALA A 254 5.32 10.26 -12.21
CA ALA A 254 4.99 9.70 -13.52
C ALA A 254 6.11 9.99 -14.55
N ASP A 255 6.57 11.24 -14.63
CA ASP A 255 7.61 11.67 -15.57
C ASP A 255 9.03 11.62 -14.97
N ARG A 256 9.21 10.90 -13.85
CA ARG A 256 10.49 10.80 -13.14
C ARG A 256 11.07 9.40 -13.19
N PRO A 257 12.41 9.28 -13.27
CA PRO A 257 13.06 8.01 -13.15
C PRO A 257 12.80 7.34 -11.79
N LEU A 258 12.42 6.06 -11.84
CA LEU A 258 12.43 5.18 -10.69
C LEU A 258 13.86 5.04 -10.16
N GLU A 259 13.98 4.89 -8.84
CA GLU A 259 15.25 4.75 -8.14
C GLU A 259 15.26 3.46 -7.32
N SER A 260 16.44 2.82 -7.18
CA SER A 260 16.60 1.66 -6.32
C SER A 260 16.17 1.98 -4.88
N GLY A 261 15.42 1.06 -4.29
CA GLY A 261 14.80 1.19 -2.97
C GLY A 261 13.38 1.74 -3.02
N MET A 262 12.84 2.15 -4.17
CA MET A 262 11.40 2.42 -4.29
C MET A 262 10.60 1.13 -4.18
N VAL A 263 9.40 1.21 -3.61
CA VAL A 263 8.49 0.07 -3.45
C VAL A 263 7.12 0.47 -4.00
N ILE A 264 6.54 -0.41 -4.80
CA ILE A 264 5.35 -0.16 -5.62
C ILE A 264 4.36 -1.31 -5.36
N SER A 265 3.13 -0.98 -4.98
CA SER A 265 2.00 -1.90 -5.11
C SER A 265 1.51 -1.89 -6.56
N ILE A 266 1.23 -3.07 -7.11
CA ILE A 266 0.68 -3.28 -8.44
C ILE A 266 -0.61 -4.06 -8.26
N GLU A 267 -1.74 -3.43 -8.61
CA GLU A 267 -3.06 -4.03 -8.44
C GLU A 267 -3.85 -4.00 -9.76
N THR A 268 -4.62 -5.05 -9.99
CA THR A 268 -5.49 -5.15 -11.16
C THR A 268 -6.77 -5.84 -10.74
N THR A 269 -7.89 -5.24 -11.10
CA THR A 269 -9.22 -5.64 -10.64
C THR A 269 -10.17 -5.80 -11.82
N ILE A 270 -11.00 -6.84 -11.78
CA ILE A 270 -12.17 -7.02 -12.64
C ILE A 270 -13.43 -7.04 -11.77
N ALA A 271 -14.36 -6.14 -12.06
CA ALA A 271 -15.72 -6.18 -11.52
C ALA A 271 -16.65 -6.88 -12.52
N HIS A 272 -16.70 -8.22 -12.49
CA HIS A 272 -17.46 -9.00 -13.47
C HIS A 272 -18.92 -9.19 -13.04
N PRO A 273 -19.93 -8.79 -13.85
CA PRO A 273 -21.34 -8.75 -13.44
C PRO A 273 -21.94 -10.12 -13.09
N ARG A 274 -21.34 -11.22 -13.59
CA ARG A 274 -21.83 -12.60 -13.37
C ARG A 274 -20.86 -13.50 -12.64
N ARG A 275 -19.58 -13.11 -12.56
CA ARG A 275 -18.52 -13.96 -12.00
C ARG A 275 -17.98 -13.40 -10.69
N GLY A 276 -18.33 -12.15 -10.36
CA GLY A 276 -17.89 -11.49 -9.14
C GLY A 276 -16.64 -10.66 -9.34
N PHE A 277 -15.93 -10.47 -8.25
CA PHE A 277 -14.78 -9.58 -8.17
C PHE A 277 -13.49 -10.40 -8.21
N ILE A 278 -12.62 -10.11 -9.18
CA ILE A 278 -11.34 -10.80 -9.35
C ILE A 278 -10.26 -9.75 -9.24
N LYS A 279 -9.36 -9.89 -8.26
CA LYS A 279 -8.29 -8.93 -8.01
C LYS A 279 -7.00 -9.67 -7.68
N LEU A 280 -5.91 -9.20 -8.26
CA LEU A 280 -4.57 -9.46 -7.74
C LEU A 280 -3.95 -8.14 -7.32
N GLU A 281 -3.17 -8.19 -6.26
CA GLU A 281 -2.34 -7.08 -5.79
C GLU A 281 -1.05 -7.61 -5.19
N ASP A 282 0.05 -6.95 -5.53
CA ASP A 282 1.39 -7.39 -5.17
C ASP A 282 2.34 -6.24 -4.94
N THR A 283 3.26 -6.46 -4.00
CA THR A 283 4.31 -5.52 -3.66
C THR A 283 5.60 -5.85 -4.41
N VAL A 284 6.18 -4.86 -5.10
CA VAL A 284 7.49 -4.99 -5.75
C VAL A 284 8.45 -3.89 -5.31
N ALA A 285 9.70 -4.26 -5.02
CA ALA A 285 10.78 -3.33 -4.77
C ALA A 285 11.64 -3.13 -6.02
N VAL A 286 11.97 -1.88 -6.35
CA VAL A 286 12.94 -1.52 -7.38
C VAL A 286 14.34 -1.81 -6.85
N THR A 287 15.09 -2.62 -7.59
CA THR A 287 16.47 -3.01 -7.27
C THR A 287 17.42 -2.59 -8.39
N ASP A 288 18.74 -2.61 -8.14
CA ASP A 288 19.73 -2.29 -9.17
C ASP A 288 19.65 -3.20 -10.41
N ALA A 289 19.10 -4.42 -10.26
CA ALA A 289 18.94 -5.41 -11.32
C ALA A 289 17.55 -5.37 -11.99
N GLY A 290 16.63 -4.52 -11.53
CA GLY A 290 15.25 -4.46 -12.00
C GLY A 290 14.28 -4.33 -10.84
N TRP A 291 13.58 -5.42 -10.52
CA TRP A 291 12.65 -5.47 -9.41
C TRP A 291 12.70 -6.83 -8.70
N GLU A 292 12.18 -6.84 -7.48
CA GLU A 292 11.97 -8.04 -6.67
C GLU A 292 10.58 -7.99 -6.06
N ALA A 293 9.81 -9.07 -6.16
CA ALA A 293 8.48 -9.15 -5.58
C ALA A 293 8.52 -9.69 -4.15
N PHE A 294 7.66 -9.14 -3.29
CA PHE A 294 7.47 -9.56 -1.91
C PHE A 294 6.08 -10.18 -1.76
N GLY A 295 5.98 -11.34 -1.10
CA GLY A 295 4.72 -12.04 -0.93
C GLY A 295 4.20 -12.70 -2.22
N ASP A 296 5.00 -12.91 -3.26
CA ASP A 296 4.56 -13.27 -4.63
C ASP A 296 3.99 -14.71 -4.79
N ARG A 297 3.68 -15.39 -3.69
CA ARG A 297 3.06 -16.73 -3.66
C ARG A 297 1.54 -16.66 -3.71
N GLY A 298 0.89 -17.72 -4.18
CA GLY A 298 -0.57 -17.86 -4.11
C GLY A 298 -1.36 -17.02 -5.11
N ARG A 299 -0.72 -16.54 -6.19
CA ARG A 299 -1.35 -15.68 -7.22
C ARG A 299 -2.49 -16.37 -8.01
N GLY A 300 -2.56 -17.70 -7.97
CA GLY A 300 -3.58 -18.48 -8.66
C GLY A 300 -4.88 -18.64 -7.87
N TRP A 301 -5.76 -19.51 -8.35
CA TRP A 301 -6.96 -19.92 -7.63
C TRP A 301 -6.60 -20.84 -6.45
N ASN A 302 -6.59 -20.30 -5.23
CA ASN A 302 -6.34 -21.08 -4.02
C ASN A 302 -7.61 -21.84 -3.59
N ARG A 303 -7.48 -23.12 -3.22
CA ARG A 303 -8.61 -23.99 -2.85
C ARG A 303 -9.03 -23.78 -1.39
N GLY A 304 -10.32 -23.50 -1.16
CA GLY A 304 -10.90 -23.46 0.17
C GLY A 304 -11.02 -24.84 0.82
N GLY A 305 -10.83 -24.93 2.14
CA GLY A 305 -11.19 -26.12 2.94
C GLY A 305 -10.34 -27.38 2.73
N GLY A 306 -9.03 -27.23 2.54
CA GLY A 306 -8.10 -28.33 2.25
C GLY A 306 -7.47 -29.04 3.45
N ALA A 307 -7.65 -28.55 4.67
CA ALA A 307 -7.26 -29.28 5.88
C ALA A 307 -8.47 -30.03 6.45
N SER A 308 -8.54 -31.32 6.13
CA SER A 308 -9.43 -32.30 6.75
C SER A 308 -9.34 -32.30 8.28
#